data_AF-A0A162R124-F1
#
_entry.id   AF-A0A162R124-F1
#
_cell.length_a   1.000
_cell.length_b   1.000
_cell.length_c   1.000
_cell.angle_alpha   90.00
_cell.angle_beta   90.00
_cell.angle_gamma   90.00
#
_symmetry.space_group_name_H-M   'P 1'
#
loop_
_entity.id
_entity.type
_entity.pdbx_description
1 polymer ?
#
loop_
_entity_poly.entity_id
_entity_poly.type
_entity_poly.pdbx_seq_one_letter_code
_entity_poly.pdbx_strand_id
1 'polypeptide(L)' 'MNSIKKSTLRNEVSRKIRELIFNNELKRGERIVETRIAKELGVSQSPVREAIRKLELMGLIENKPFLGCFVKKLTKKI' A
#
# COMPACT_ATOMS: atom_id res chain seq x y z
N MET A 1 16.81 22.09 -14.10
CA MET A 1 17.26 21.78 -12.73
C MET A 1 16.28 20.80 -12.11
N ASN A 2 16.56 19.49 -12.17
CA ASN A 2 15.71 18.49 -11.53
C ASN A 2 16.20 18.27 -10.10
N SER A 3 15.43 18.75 -9.12
CA SER A 3 15.65 18.44 -7.71
C SER A 3 15.31 16.95 -7.48
N ILE A 4 16.34 16.13 -7.29
CA ILE A 4 16.18 14.72 -6.91
C ILE A 4 15.64 14.70 -5.47
N LYS A 5 14.33 14.45 -5.31
CA LYS A 5 13.77 14.17 -3.98
C LYS A 5 14.39 12.87 -3.47
N LYS A 6 15.18 12.95 -2.38
CA LYS A 6 15.53 11.76 -1.58
C LYS A 6 14.23 11.09 -1.14
N SER A 7 13.99 9.92 -1.70
CA SER A 7 12.82 9.09 -1.44
C SER A 7 13.01 8.38 -0.10
N THR A 8 12.05 8.50 0.82
CA THR A 8 12.10 7.75 2.09
C THR A 8 11.65 6.31 1.87
N LEU A 9 12.12 5.37 2.68
CA LEU A 9 11.70 3.96 2.59
C LEU A 9 10.17 3.80 2.57
N ARG A 10 9.46 4.56 3.43
CA ARG A 10 7.99 4.65 3.42
C ARG A 10 7.42 5.00 2.02
N ASN A 11 8.00 5.98 1.33
CA ASN A 11 7.53 6.39 0.01
C ASN A 11 7.78 5.30 -1.04
N GLU A 12 8.88 4.57 -0.95
CA GLU A 12 9.19 3.45 -1.85
C GLU A 12 8.24 2.28 -1.63
N VAL A 13 8.01 1.91 -0.37
CA VAL A 13 7.03 0.88 0.00
C VAL A 13 5.63 1.28 -0.46
N SER A 14 5.23 2.54 -0.27
CA SER A 14 3.94 3.05 -0.76
C SER A 14 3.82 2.94 -2.28
N ARG A 15 4.87 3.31 -3.01
CA ARG A 15 4.91 3.22 -4.47
C ARG A 15 4.77 1.77 -4.92
N LYS A 16 5.51 0.85 -4.27
CA LYS A 16 5.49 -0.57 -4.63
C LYS A 16 4.14 -1.23 -4.36
N ILE A 17 3.52 -0.99 -3.18
CA ILE A 17 2.18 -1.50 -2.89
C ILE A 17 1.16 -0.96 -3.90
N ARG A 18 1.27 0.31 -4.29
CA ARG A 18 0.41 0.91 -5.31
C ARG A 18 0.58 0.24 -6.68
N GLU A 19 1.81 -0.08 -7.08
CA GLU A 19 2.10 -0.85 -8.29
C GLU A 19 1.46 -2.24 -8.25
N LEU A 20 1.59 -2.96 -7.13
CA LEU A 20 0.94 -4.28 -6.95
C LEU A 20 -0.57 -4.20 -7.13
N ILE A 21 -1.22 -3.15 -6.60
CA ILE A 21 -2.66 -2.92 -6.76
C ILE A 21 -3.01 -2.63 -8.24
N PHE A 22 -2.23 -1.78 -8.93
CA PHE A 22 -2.51 -1.43 -10.33
C PHE A 22 -2.21 -2.56 -11.31
N ASN A 23 -1.21 -3.39 -11.03
CA ASN A 23 -0.89 -4.59 -11.78
C ASN A 23 -1.84 -5.76 -11.47
N ASN A 24 -2.80 -5.56 -10.56
CA ASN A 24 -3.75 -6.58 -10.12
C ASN A 24 -3.08 -7.79 -9.41
N GLU A 25 -1.85 -7.62 -8.94
CA GLU A 25 -1.12 -8.56 -8.07
C GLU A 25 -1.72 -8.56 -6.66
N LEU A 26 -2.16 -7.39 -6.18
CA LEU A 26 -3.06 -7.23 -5.04
C LEU A 26 -4.46 -6.91 -5.57
N LYS A 27 -5.37 -7.87 -5.48
CA LYS A 27 -6.70 -7.76 -6.07
C LYS A 27 -7.59 -6.83 -5.27
N ARG A 28 -8.55 -6.18 -5.93
CA ARG A 28 -9.61 -5.42 -5.25
C ARG A 28 -10.35 -6.29 -4.24
N GLY A 29 -10.46 -5.83 -3.00
CA GLY A 29 -11.06 -6.57 -1.90
C GLY A 29 -10.13 -7.60 -1.24
N GLU A 30 -8.90 -7.78 -1.74
CA GLU A 30 -7.91 -8.66 -1.12
C GLU A 30 -7.42 -8.09 0.21
N ARG A 31 -7.26 -8.96 1.21
CA ARG A 31 -6.70 -8.60 2.50
C ARG A 31 -5.19 -8.38 2.38
N ILE A 32 -4.72 -7.24 2.85
CA ILE A 32 -3.31 -6.89 2.94
C ILE A 32 -2.79 -7.30 4.31
N VAL A 33 -1.80 -8.19 4.31
CA VAL A 33 -1.14 -8.67 5.53
C VAL A 33 0.21 -7.98 5.64
N GLU A 34 0.35 -7.06 6.61
CA GLU A 34 1.56 -6.22 6.76
C GLU A 34 2.85 -7.03 6.83
N THR A 35 2.86 -8.12 7.60
CA THR A 35 4.03 -8.99 7.79
C THR A 35 4.42 -9.72 6.51
N ARG A 36 3.44 -10.12 5.69
CA ARG A 36 3.68 -10.73 4.38
C ARG A 36 4.34 -9.73 3.43
N ILE A 37 3.77 -8.52 3.33
CA ILE A 37 4.32 -7.45 2.48
C ILE A 37 5.73 -7.06 2.95
N ALA A 38 5.96 -6.96 4.26
CA ALA A 38 7.28 -6.66 4.82
C ALA A 38 8.32 -7.71 4.41
N LYS A 39 7.97 -8.99 4.50
CA LYS A 39 8.80 -10.10 4.08
C LYS A 39 9.08 -10.08 2.57
N GLU A 40 8.06 -9.88 1.75
CA GLU A 40 8.18 -9.83 0.28
C GLU A 40 9.05 -8.66 -0.19
N LEU A 41 9.00 -7.52 0.51
CA LEU A 41 9.78 -6.32 0.17
C LEU A 41 11.13 -6.24 0.88
N GLY A 42 11.45 -7.19 1.77
CA GLY A 42 12.72 -7.20 2.52
C GLY A 42 12.87 -6.02 3.50
N VAL A 43 11.77 -5.55 4.09
CA VAL A 43 11.76 -4.39 5.01
C VAL A 43 11.12 -4.77 6.36
N SER A 44 11.28 -3.90 7.36
CA SER A 44 10.55 -4.06 8.62
C SER A 44 9.06 -3.73 8.45
N GLN A 45 8.24 -4.13 9.42
CA GLN A 45 6.79 -3.90 9.36
C GLN A 45 6.40 -2.41 9.53
N SER A 46 7.21 -1.61 10.22
CA SER A 46 6.92 -0.18 10.47
C SER A 46 6.71 0.64 9.19
N PRO A 47 7.65 0.65 8.20
CA PRO A 47 7.45 1.37 6.94
C PRO A 47 6.28 0.83 6.10
N VAL A 48 5.94 -0.46 6.24
CA VAL A 48 4.76 -1.07 5.58
C VAL A 48 3.48 -0.52 6.18
N ARG A 49 3.37 -0.48 7.51
CA ARG A 49 2.20 0.11 8.20
C ARG A 49 2.00 1.57 7.83
N GLU A 50 3.08 2.35 7.80
CA GLU A 50 3.01 3.77 7.39
C GLU A 50 2.60 3.94 5.92
N ALA A 51 3.12 3.10 5.04
CA ALA A 51 2.74 3.10 3.63
C ALA A 51 1.27 2.74 3.44
N ILE A 52 0.78 1.72 4.15
CA ILE A 52 -0.63 1.32 4.14
C ILE A 52 -1.53 2.47 4.62
N ARG A 53 -1.18 3.13 5.73
CA ARG A 53 -1.92 4.32 6.22
C ARG A 53 -1.96 5.44 5.18
N LYS A 54 -0.85 5.70 4.49
CA LYS A 54 -0.81 6.69 3.41
C LYS A 54 -1.74 6.32 2.25
N LEU A 55 -1.77 5.06 1.85
CA LEU A 55 -2.63 4.56 0.77
C LEU A 55 -4.11 4.49 1.18
N GLU A 56 -4.39 4.29 2.46
CA GLU A 56 -5.73 4.41 3.04
C GLU A 56 -6.26 5.84 2.93
N LEU A 57 -5.45 6.84 3.30
CA LEU A 57 -5.79 8.26 3.11
C LEU A 57 -6.04 8.63 1.64
N MET A 58 -5.37 7.94 0.71
CA MET A 58 -5.59 8.10 -0.74
C MET A 58 -6.81 7.33 -1.27
N GLY A 59 -7.48 6.54 -0.42
CA GLY A 59 -8.64 5.73 -0.81
C GLY A 59 -8.31 4.50 -1.65
N LEU A 60 -7.06 4.02 -1.63
CA LEU A 60 -6.65 2.78 -2.31
C LEU A 60 -6.79 1.55 -1.41
N ILE A 61 -6.72 1.76 -0.10
CA ILE A 61 -6.88 0.73 0.93
C ILE A 61 -8.01 1.16 1.85
N GLU A 62 -8.71 0.20 2.43
CA GLU A 62 -9.67 0.40 3.52
C GLU A 62 -9.24 -0.43 4.73
N ASN A 63 -9.20 0.17 5.92
CA ASN A 63 -9.08 -0.58 7.16
C ASN A 63 -10.46 -0.94 7.68
N LYS A 64 -10.69 -2.22 7.95
CA LYS A 64 -11.92 -2.74 8.54
C LYS A 64 -11.65 -3.12 9.99
N PRO A 65 -12.36 -2.52 10.96
CA PRO A 65 -12.20 -2.84 12.38
C PRO A 65 -12.20 -4.35 12.62
N PHE A 66 -11.20 -4.83 13.38
CA PHE A 66 -10.99 -6.25 13.73
C PHE A 66 -10.71 -7.22 12.56
N LEU A 67 -10.83 -6.77 11.31
CA LEU A 67 -10.64 -7.58 10.10
C LEU A 67 -9.33 -7.26 9.37
N GLY A 68 -8.76 -6.07 9.58
CA GLY A 68 -7.48 -5.63 9.02
C GLY A 68 -7.63 -4.75 7.78
N CYS A 69 -6.56 -4.65 6.99
CA CYS A 69 -6.49 -3.78 5.82
C CYS A 69 -6.86 -4.55 4.54
N PHE A 70 -7.58 -3.91 3.63
CA PHE A 70 -8.03 -4.49 2.37
C PHE A 70 -7.80 -3.53 1.22
N VAL A 71 -7.45 -4.03 0.03
CA VAL A 71 -7.45 -3.21 -1.18
C VAL A 71 -8.88 -2.72 -1.41
N LYS A 72 -9.08 -1.41 -1.51
CA LYS A 72 -10.40 -0.85 -1.73
C LYS A 72 -10.93 -1.34 -3.08
N LYS A 73 -12.21 -1.74 -3.12
CA LYS A 73 -12.92 -1.94 -4.38
C LYS A 73 -13.10 -0.56 -5.03
N LEU A 74 -12.10 -0.09 -5.76
CA LEU A 74 -12.18 1.15 -6.54
C LEU A 74 -13.35 0.99 -7.52
N THR A 75 -14.48 1.64 -7.24
CA THR A 75 -15.55 1.86 -8.20
C THR A 75 -14.98 2.77 -9.28
N LYS A 76 -15.10 2.37 -10.55
CA LYS A 76 -14.78 3.24 -11.67
C LYS A 76 -15.79 4.40 -11.57
N LYS A 77 -15.36 5.61 -11.22
CA LYS A 77 -16.15 6.79 -11.60
C LYS A 77 -16.05 6.85 -13.11
N ILE A 78 -17.15 6.48 -13.77
CA ILE A 78 -17.37 6.66 -15.20
C ILE A 78 -17.46 8.16 -15.45
#